data_AF-A0A9D0Y3Q1-F1
#
_entry.id   AF-A0A9D0Y3Q1-F1
#
_cell.length_a   1.000
_cell.length_b   1.000
_cell.length_c   1.000
_cell.angle_alpha   90.00
_cell.angle_beta   90.00
_cell.angle_gamma   90.00
#
_symmetry.space_group_name_H-M   'P 1'
#
loop_
_entity.id
_entity.type
_entity.pdbx_description
1 polymer ?
#
loop_
_entity_poly.entity_id
_entity_poly.type
_entity_poly.pdbx_seq_one_letter_code
_entity_poly.pdbx_strand_id
1 'polypeptide(L)'
;MSNLLIGIVFTLFFISIGVIFAVNFRPLYYFDIDYLSIPESSGYDKELIRRNYDVLIDYNSPFYKGELEFPDLQSSPQGLQHFEEVKDIFVIFYYLAFITLIACTAIIIYKKKKKDKTYLLTSSITVVVLPLVVALVSAINFDRVFTLFHKVFFRNDYWIFIPQFDPIINILPQTFFLHSLILILVVILLGSLGLLISVLRGRFI
;
A
#
# COMPACT_ATOMS: atom_id res chain seq x y z
N MET A 1 -20.01 -18.93 9.31
CA MET A 1 -19.52 -17.76 8.52
C MET A 1 -19.82 -18.01 7.05
N SER A 2 -20.44 -17.05 6.35
CA SER A 2 -20.71 -17.17 4.91
C SER A 2 -19.42 -17.12 4.09
N ASN A 3 -19.42 -17.71 2.89
CA ASN A 3 -18.25 -17.68 2.00
C ASN A 3 -17.88 -16.25 1.58
N LEU A 4 -18.87 -15.35 1.47
CA LEU A 4 -18.62 -13.93 1.20
C LEU A 4 -17.83 -13.26 2.33
N LEU A 5 -18.21 -13.50 3.59
CA LEU A 5 -17.49 -12.91 4.73
C LEU A 5 -16.06 -13.46 4.81
N ILE A 6 -15.85 -14.75 4.50
CA ILE A 6 -14.50 -15.31 4.35
C ILE A 6 -13.73 -14.59 3.24
N GLY A 7 -14.35 -14.36 2.08
CA GLY A 7 -13.75 -13.62 0.97
C GLY A 7 -13.32 -12.21 1.36
N ILE A 8 -14.12 -11.50 2.17
CA ILE A 8 -13.77 -10.18 2.70
C ILE A 8 -12.52 -10.26 3.58
N VAL A 9 -12.42 -11.26 4.47
CA VAL A 9 -11.22 -11.45 5.32
C VAL A 9 -9.96 -11.66 4.47
N PHE A 10 -10.04 -12.49 3.42
CA PHE A 10 -8.92 -12.65 2.48
C PHE A 10 -8.60 -11.38 1.70
N THR A 11 -9.62 -10.59 1.35
CA THR A 11 -9.44 -9.30 0.65
C THR A 11 -8.66 -8.32 1.52
N LEU A 12 -9.07 -8.16 2.78
CA LEU A 12 -8.37 -7.31 3.75
C LEU A 12 -6.93 -7.78 3.97
N PHE A 13 -6.71 -9.09 4.05
CA PHE A 13 -5.37 -9.66 4.16
C PHE A 13 -4.49 -9.28 2.97
N PHE A 14 -4.92 -9.55 1.73
CA PHE A 14 -4.10 -9.28 0.55
C PHE A 14 -3.90 -7.79 0.28
N ILE A 15 -4.89 -6.94 0.56
CA ILE A 15 -4.70 -5.48 0.50
C ILE A 15 -3.63 -5.05 1.51
N SER A 16 -3.71 -5.53 2.75
CA SER A 16 -2.74 -5.16 3.79
C SER A 16 -1.33 -5.61 3.44
N ILE A 17 -1.17 -6.83 2.94
CA ILE A 17 0.13 -7.33 2.46
C ILE A 17 0.63 -6.53 1.26
N GLY A 18 -0.25 -6.16 0.32
CA GLY A 18 0.11 -5.32 -0.82
C GLY A 18 0.64 -3.95 -0.39
N VAL A 19 -0.05 -3.27 0.52
CA VAL A 19 0.36 -1.95 1.06
C VAL A 19 1.69 -2.06 1.80
N ILE A 20 1.82 -3.04 2.72
CA ILE A 20 3.06 -3.27 3.47
C ILE A 20 4.21 -3.58 2.51
N PHE A 21 3.98 -4.39 1.48
CA PHE A 21 5.00 -4.69 0.50
C PHE A 21 5.41 -3.42 -0.26
N ALA A 22 4.46 -2.65 -0.79
CA ALA A 22 4.74 -1.46 -1.57
C ALA A 22 5.51 -0.39 -0.78
N VAL A 23 5.14 -0.12 0.47
CA VAL A 23 5.84 0.89 1.30
C VAL A 23 7.28 0.47 1.64
N ASN A 24 7.55 -0.83 1.80
CA ASN A 24 8.89 -1.32 2.13
C ASN A 24 9.74 -1.65 0.88
N PHE A 25 9.13 -1.74 -0.31
CA PHE A 25 9.81 -2.11 -1.54
C PHE A 25 10.51 -0.90 -2.18
N ARG A 26 11.56 -0.43 -1.51
CA ARG A 26 12.44 0.67 -1.97
C ARG A 26 12.93 0.55 -3.42
N PRO A 27 13.20 -0.66 -3.98
CA PRO A 27 13.63 -0.77 -5.37
C PRO A 27 12.68 -0.13 -6.38
N LEU A 28 11.37 -0.06 -6.09
CA LEU A 28 10.43 0.66 -6.95
C LEU A 28 10.75 2.14 -7.03
N TYR A 29 10.93 2.80 -5.87
CA TYR A 29 11.28 4.21 -5.86
C TYR A 29 12.67 4.46 -6.43
N TYR A 30 13.64 3.60 -6.16
CA TYR A 30 14.98 3.74 -6.74
C TYR A 30 14.98 3.66 -8.26
N PHE A 31 14.15 2.80 -8.83
CA PHE A 31 13.90 2.77 -10.26
C PHE A 31 13.26 4.08 -10.73
N ASP A 32 12.25 4.58 -10.00
CA ASP A 32 11.53 5.81 -10.33
C ASP A 32 12.36 7.08 -10.22
N ILE A 33 13.41 7.12 -9.39
CA ILE A 33 14.36 8.25 -9.35
C ILE A 33 14.88 8.55 -10.76
N ASP A 34 15.29 7.50 -11.49
CA ASP A 34 15.82 7.62 -12.84
C ASP A 34 14.70 7.69 -13.88
N TYR A 35 13.73 6.78 -13.78
CA TYR A 35 12.66 6.64 -14.76
C TYR A 35 11.76 7.88 -14.86
N LEU A 36 11.54 8.58 -13.74
CA LEU A 36 10.77 9.82 -13.70
C LEU A 36 11.62 11.09 -13.78
N SER A 37 12.94 10.96 -13.94
CA SER A 37 13.88 12.10 -13.99
C SER A 37 13.72 13.04 -12.79
N ILE A 38 13.59 12.45 -11.59
CA ILE A 38 13.39 13.20 -10.33
C ILE A 38 14.54 14.18 -10.06
N PRO A 39 15.82 13.82 -10.28
CA PRO A 39 16.93 14.77 -10.12
C PRO A 39 16.76 16.03 -10.96
N GLU A 40 16.39 15.88 -12.23
CA GLU A 40 16.21 16.98 -13.17
C GLU A 40 15.02 17.87 -12.80
N SER A 41 13.90 17.27 -12.37
CA SER A 41 12.70 18.03 -12.00
C SER A 41 12.80 18.69 -10.63
N SER A 42 13.51 18.08 -9.68
CA SER A 42 13.63 18.56 -8.31
C SER A 42 14.84 19.46 -8.07
N GLY A 43 15.88 19.35 -8.92
CA GLY A 43 17.15 20.05 -8.76
C GLY A 43 18.08 19.42 -7.69
N TYR A 44 17.75 18.24 -7.17
CA TYR A 44 18.56 17.53 -6.19
C TYR A 44 19.36 16.39 -6.82
N ASP A 45 20.51 16.07 -6.24
CA ASP A 45 21.26 14.87 -6.62
C ASP A 45 20.55 13.58 -6.18
N LYS A 46 20.89 12.46 -6.83
CA LYS A 46 20.23 11.16 -6.61
C LYS A 46 20.48 10.64 -5.20
N GLU A 47 21.67 10.89 -4.67
CA GLU A 47 22.11 10.45 -3.35
C GLU A 47 21.28 11.09 -2.23
N LEU A 48 21.04 12.40 -2.31
CA LEU A 48 20.17 13.17 -1.43
C LEU A 48 18.73 12.65 -1.53
N ILE A 49 18.19 12.54 -2.74
CA ILE A 49 16.83 12.02 -2.97
C ILE A 49 16.66 10.66 -2.29
N ARG A 50 17.60 9.74 -2.56
CA ARG A 50 17.57 8.39 -2.01
C ARG A 50 17.68 8.39 -0.49
N ARG A 51 18.58 9.17 0.09
CA ARG A 51 18.79 9.20 1.54
C ARG A 51 17.58 9.77 2.29
N ASN A 52 16.94 10.83 1.78
CA ASN A 52 15.74 11.39 2.39
C ASN A 52 14.55 10.43 2.26
N TYR A 53 14.39 9.77 1.11
CA TYR A 53 13.38 8.73 0.94
C TYR A 53 13.62 7.52 1.86
N ASP A 54 14.87 7.08 2.01
CA ASP A 54 15.23 5.96 2.88
C ASP A 54 14.81 6.23 4.33
N VAL A 55 15.08 7.45 4.83
CA VAL A 55 14.63 7.89 6.16
C VAL A 55 13.11 7.91 6.27
N LEU A 56 12.40 8.35 5.23
CA LEU A 56 10.93 8.32 5.21
C LEU A 56 10.39 6.90 5.34
N ILE A 57 10.98 5.94 4.62
CA ILE A 57 10.57 4.54 4.68
C ILE A 57 10.91 3.93 6.05
N ASP A 58 12.06 4.25 6.61
CA ASP A 58 12.43 3.80 7.97
C ASP A 58 11.48 4.37 9.03
N TYR A 59 11.12 5.64 8.93
CA TYR A 59 10.15 6.29 9.82
C TYR A 59 8.78 5.58 9.80
N ASN A 60 8.32 5.18 8.61
CA ASN A 60 7.04 4.50 8.41
C ASN A 60 7.01 3.05 8.95
N SER A 61 8.15 2.51 9.38
CA SER A 61 8.19 1.22 10.07
C SER A 61 7.45 1.27 11.41
N PRO A 62 6.61 0.26 11.74
CA PRO A 62 5.94 0.19 13.05
C PRO A 62 6.94 0.04 14.22
N PHE A 63 8.18 -0.34 13.92
CA PHE A 63 9.25 -0.51 14.90
C PHE A 63 10.04 0.78 15.16
N TYR A 64 9.89 1.81 14.32
CA TYR A 64 10.56 3.10 14.51
C TYR A 64 9.87 3.94 15.59
N LYS A 65 10.64 4.48 16.55
CA LYS A 65 10.14 5.19 17.73
C LYS A 65 10.54 6.67 17.84
N GLY A 66 11.32 7.18 16.90
CA GLY A 66 11.72 8.60 16.87
C GLY A 66 10.70 9.48 16.14
N GLU A 67 11.01 10.78 16.11
CA GLU A 67 10.38 11.75 15.23
C GLU A 67 10.99 11.66 13.81
N LEU A 68 10.25 12.12 12.81
CA LEU A 68 10.77 12.20 11.45
C LEU A 68 11.72 13.42 11.35
N GLU A 69 12.97 13.17 11.00
CA GLU A 69 13.95 14.20 10.70
C GLU A 69 14.64 13.85 9.38
N PHE A 70 14.39 14.65 8.35
CA PHE A 70 15.05 14.48 7.07
C PHE A 70 16.50 15.01 7.13
N PRO A 71 17.47 14.26 6.58
CA PRO A 71 18.89 14.62 6.70
C PRO A 71 19.29 15.85 5.90
N ASP A 72 18.58 16.17 4.82
CA ASP A 72 18.94 17.27 3.91
C ASP A 72 17.81 18.26 3.63
N LEU A 73 16.57 17.82 3.82
CA LEU A 73 15.39 18.58 3.46
C LEU A 73 14.73 19.14 4.73
N GLN A 74 14.44 20.43 4.75
CA GLN A 74 13.67 21.01 5.85
C GLN A 74 12.22 20.52 5.84
N SER A 75 11.53 20.69 6.96
CA SER A 75 10.11 20.38 7.07
C SER A 75 9.40 21.37 7.97
N SER A 76 8.18 21.73 7.58
CA SER A 76 7.28 22.49 8.42
C SER A 76 6.63 21.58 9.48
N PRO A 77 6.14 22.14 10.60
CA PRO A 77 5.35 21.38 11.57
C PRO A 77 4.14 20.68 10.93
N GLN A 78 3.48 21.33 9.96
CA GLN A 78 2.35 20.78 9.22
C GLN A 78 2.78 19.60 8.35
N GLY A 79 3.91 19.71 7.64
CA GLY A 79 4.45 18.63 6.83
C GLY A 79 4.81 17.39 7.65
N LEU A 80 5.45 17.59 8.81
CA LEU A 80 5.75 16.51 9.74
C LEU A 80 4.47 15.87 10.30
N GLN A 81 3.47 16.67 10.65
CA GLN A 81 2.18 16.15 11.11
C GLN A 81 1.49 15.29 10.04
N HIS A 82 1.54 15.68 8.76
CA HIS A 82 1.01 14.85 7.69
C HIS A 82 1.70 13.49 7.61
N PHE A 83 3.04 13.45 7.70
CA PHE A 83 3.76 12.17 7.70
C PHE A 83 3.47 11.30 8.93
N GLU A 84 3.21 11.91 10.09
CA GLU A 84 2.74 11.18 11.28
C GLU A 84 1.38 10.52 11.03
N GLU A 85 0.41 11.25 10.46
CA GLU A 85 -0.90 10.69 10.09
C GLU A 85 -0.76 9.56 9.04
N VAL A 86 0.17 9.71 8.09
CA VAL A 86 0.48 8.65 7.10
C VAL A 86 1.07 7.41 7.77
N LYS A 87 1.97 7.58 8.73
CA LYS A 87 2.54 6.47 9.50
C LYS A 87 1.47 5.71 10.27
N ASP A 88 0.52 6.40 10.89
CA ASP A 88 -0.61 5.76 11.58
C ASP A 88 -1.43 4.86 10.65
N ILE A 89 -1.68 5.32 9.42
CA ILE A 89 -2.36 4.51 8.39
C ILE A 89 -1.55 3.24 8.09
N PHE A 90 -0.24 3.35 7.89
CA PHE A 90 0.60 2.16 7.63
C PHE A 90 0.62 1.20 8.82
N VAL A 91 0.74 1.71 10.05
CA VAL A 91 0.67 0.90 11.27
C VAL A 91 -0.66 0.16 11.39
N ILE A 92 -1.79 0.78 11.03
CA ILE A 92 -3.10 0.12 10.95
C ILE A 92 -3.06 -1.06 9.97
N PHE A 93 -2.42 -0.92 8.80
CA PHE A 93 -2.27 -2.03 7.85
C PHE A 93 -1.42 -3.17 8.40
N TYR A 94 -0.38 -2.89 9.20
CA TYR A 94 0.38 -3.95 9.90
C TYR A 94 -0.49 -4.74 10.88
N TYR A 95 -1.29 -4.05 11.70
CA TYR A 95 -2.22 -4.72 12.62
C TYR A 95 -3.30 -5.50 11.86
N LEU A 96 -3.86 -4.91 10.80
CA LEU A 96 -4.86 -5.55 9.96
C LEU A 96 -4.30 -6.81 9.29
N ALA A 97 -3.09 -6.76 8.75
CA ALA A 97 -2.40 -7.92 8.18
C ALA A 97 -2.21 -9.02 9.23
N PHE A 98 -1.77 -8.68 10.44
CA PHE A 98 -1.57 -9.67 11.50
C PHE A 98 -2.88 -10.35 11.93
N ILE A 99 -3.94 -9.57 12.19
CA ILE A 99 -5.25 -10.10 12.60
C ILE A 99 -5.85 -10.96 11.49
N THR A 100 -5.81 -10.48 10.25
CA THR A 100 -6.37 -11.21 9.11
C THR A 100 -5.55 -12.44 8.74
N LEU A 101 -4.23 -12.45 8.96
CA LEU A 101 -3.39 -13.65 8.81
C LEU A 101 -3.83 -14.77 9.76
N ILE A 102 -4.05 -14.44 11.05
CA ILE A 102 -4.54 -15.39 12.04
C ILE A 102 -5.92 -15.92 11.63
N ALA A 103 -6.83 -15.02 11.22
CA ALA A 103 -8.17 -15.38 10.80
C ALA A 103 -8.16 -16.28 9.54
N CYS A 104 -7.41 -15.91 8.49
CA CYS A 104 -7.24 -16.71 7.28
C CYS A 104 -6.68 -18.10 7.61
N THR A 105 -5.66 -18.18 8.46
CA THR A 105 -5.06 -19.46 8.88
C THR A 105 -6.08 -20.34 9.62
N ALA A 106 -6.81 -19.78 10.58
CA ALA A 106 -7.85 -20.50 11.32
C ALA A 106 -8.98 -20.98 10.38
N ILE A 107 -9.42 -20.14 9.44
CA ILE A 107 -10.43 -20.49 8.42
C ILE A 107 -9.93 -21.64 7.55
N ILE A 108 -8.70 -21.56 7.04
CA ILE A 108 -8.11 -22.61 6.19
C ILE A 108 -8.04 -23.94 6.95
N ILE A 109 -7.56 -23.94 8.20
CA ILE A 109 -7.48 -25.15 9.03
C ILE A 109 -8.87 -25.74 9.28
N TYR A 110 -9.84 -24.90 9.68
CA TYR A 110 -11.20 -25.33 9.96
C TYR A 110 -11.89 -25.93 8.72
N LYS A 111 -11.82 -25.23 7.58
CA LYS A 111 -12.42 -25.67 6.31
C LYS A 111 -11.74 -26.92 5.76
N LYS A 112 -10.41 -27.05 5.92
CA LYS A 112 -9.66 -28.28 5.59
C LYS A 112 -10.17 -29.48 6.41
N LYS A 113 -10.38 -29.31 7.73
CA LYS A 113 -10.96 -30.37 8.59
C LYS A 113 -12.37 -30.77 8.16
N LYS A 114 -13.15 -29.84 7.63
CA LYS A 114 -14.50 -30.08 7.09
C LYS A 114 -14.51 -30.54 5.62
N LYS A 115 -13.34 -30.67 4.98
CA LYS A 115 -13.19 -30.97 3.53
C LYS A 115 -13.99 -30.00 2.63
N ASP A 116 -14.24 -28.78 3.10
CA ASP A 116 -15.01 -27.77 2.37
C ASP A 116 -14.05 -26.79 1.67
N LYS A 117 -14.10 -26.74 0.35
CA LYS A 117 -13.30 -25.83 -0.49
C LYS A 117 -14.13 -24.74 -1.16
N THR A 118 -15.44 -24.68 -0.92
CA THR A 118 -16.37 -23.77 -1.62
C THR A 118 -16.01 -22.29 -1.41
N TYR A 119 -15.42 -21.96 -0.26
CA TYR A 119 -14.99 -20.61 0.07
C TYR A 119 -13.87 -20.08 -0.83
N LEU A 120 -12.99 -20.94 -1.36
CA LEU A 120 -11.80 -20.52 -2.10
C LEU A 120 -12.17 -19.82 -3.41
N LEU A 121 -13.19 -20.31 -4.12
CA LEU A 121 -13.66 -19.67 -5.36
C LEU A 121 -14.27 -18.31 -5.05
N THR A 122 -15.16 -18.22 -4.06
CA THR A 122 -15.74 -16.95 -3.63
C THR A 122 -14.66 -15.96 -3.22
N SER A 123 -13.70 -16.38 -2.40
CA SER A 123 -12.57 -15.53 -1.99
C SER A 123 -11.73 -15.06 -3.19
N SER A 124 -11.42 -15.94 -4.15
CA SER A 124 -10.64 -15.55 -5.35
C SER A 124 -11.31 -14.42 -6.14
N ILE A 125 -12.64 -14.44 -6.23
CA ILE A 125 -13.42 -13.39 -6.89
C ILE A 125 -13.48 -12.14 -6.01
N THR A 126 -13.87 -12.27 -4.74
CA THR A 126 -14.03 -11.11 -3.83
C THR A 126 -12.73 -10.31 -3.70
N VAL A 127 -11.57 -10.97 -3.64
CA VAL A 127 -10.25 -10.34 -3.54
C VAL A 127 -9.98 -9.37 -4.70
N VAL A 128 -10.51 -9.62 -5.91
CA VAL A 128 -10.24 -8.78 -7.09
C VAL A 128 -11.30 -7.72 -7.37
N VAL A 129 -12.52 -7.85 -6.84
CA VAL A 129 -13.63 -6.93 -7.17
C VAL A 129 -13.31 -5.48 -6.80
N LEU A 130 -13.00 -5.21 -5.52
CA LEU A 130 -12.70 -3.84 -5.07
C LEU A 130 -11.43 -3.29 -5.75
N PRO A 131 -10.32 -4.04 -5.83
CA PRO A 131 -9.10 -3.58 -6.49
C PRO A 131 -9.29 -3.30 -7.99
N LEU A 132 -10.11 -4.06 -8.70
CA LEU A 132 -10.45 -3.78 -10.10
C LEU A 132 -11.22 -2.46 -10.24
N VAL A 133 -12.15 -2.16 -9.35
CA VAL A 133 -12.87 -0.87 -9.36
C VAL A 133 -11.88 0.27 -9.14
N VAL A 134 -10.99 0.17 -8.15
CA VAL A 134 -9.96 1.18 -7.88
C VAL A 134 -9.04 1.35 -9.10
N ALA A 135 -8.61 0.26 -9.73
CA ALA A 135 -7.77 0.31 -10.92
C ALA A 135 -8.47 1.01 -12.09
N LEU A 136 -9.74 0.70 -12.35
CA LEU A 136 -10.52 1.31 -13.43
C LEU A 136 -10.71 2.81 -13.22
N VAL A 137 -11.08 3.24 -12.01
CA VAL A 137 -11.26 4.68 -11.72
C VAL A 137 -9.92 5.42 -11.78
N SER A 138 -8.84 4.81 -11.29
CA SER A 138 -7.49 5.38 -11.35
C SER A 138 -6.98 5.51 -12.78
N ALA A 139 -7.31 4.55 -13.65
CA ALA A 139 -6.96 4.61 -15.08
C ALA A 139 -7.69 5.74 -15.83
N ILE A 140 -8.85 6.17 -15.35
CA ILE A 140 -9.59 7.30 -15.92
C ILE A 140 -9.01 8.63 -15.45
N ASN A 141 -8.76 8.78 -14.14
CA ASN A 141 -8.23 10.02 -13.58
C ASN A 141 -7.56 9.78 -12.22
N PHE A 142 -6.25 9.52 -12.24
CA PHE A 142 -5.49 9.27 -11.02
C PHE A 142 -5.39 10.51 -10.12
N ASP A 143 -5.27 11.72 -10.68
CA ASP A 143 -5.17 12.96 -9.89
C ASP A 143 -6.39 13.16 -8.97
N ARG A 144 -7.60 12.89 -9.49
CA ARG A 144 -8.83 12.95 -8.71
C ARG A 144 -8.89 11.86 -7.66
N VAL A 145 -8.45 10.65 -7.98
CA VAL A 145 -8.40 9.54 -7.00
C VAL A 145 -7.40 9.87 -5.89
N PHE A 146 -6.23 10.38 -6.23
CA PHE A 146 -5.20 10.80 -5.28
C PHE A 146 -5.71 11.92 -4.37
N THR A 147 -6.35 12.94 -4.93
CA THR A 147 -6.96 14.02 -4.14
C THR A 147 -8.10 13.52 -3.25
N LEU A 148 -8.95 12.62 -3.75
CA LEU A 148 -10.05 12.06 -2.98
C LEU A 148 -9.54 11.19 -1.83
N PHE A 149 -8.49 10.40 -2.06
CA PHE A 149 -7.82 9.64 -1.02
C PHE A 149 -7.42 10.55 0.14
N HIS A 150 -6.73 11.66 -0.15
CA HIS A 150 -6.31 12.59 0.90
C HIS A 150 -7.51 13.18 1.67
N LYS A 151 -8.59 13.56 0.97
CA LYS A 151 -9.81 14.09 1.61
C LYS A 151 -10.58 13.06 2.45
N VAL A 152 -10.41 11.76 2.16
CA VAL A 152 -11.04 10.68 2.94
C VAL A 152 -10.25 10.38 4.20
N PHE A 153 -8.92 10.37 4.12
CA PHE A 153 -8.04 9.96 5.21
C PHE A 153 -7.59 11.11 6.12
N PHE A 154 -7.48 12.33 5.61
CA PHE A 154 -7.02 13.49 6.36
C PHE A 154 -8.15 14.49 6.58
N ARG A 155 -8.19 15.09 7.78
CA ARG A 155 -9.19 16.09 8.21
C ARG A 155 -8.68 17.52 8.06
N ASN A 156 -7.48 17.69 7.54
CA ASN A 156 -6.75 18.93 7.37
C ASN A 156 -6.20 19.01 5.93
N ASP A 157 -5.60 20.15 5.57
CA ASP A 157 -4.97 20.38 4.27
C ASP A 157 -3.43 20.27 4.33
N TYR A 158 -2.86 19.66 5.37
CA TYR A 158 -1.41 19.58 5.55
C TYR A 158 -0.71 18.68 4.53
N TRP A 159 -1.46 17.85 3.82
CA TRP A 159 -0.97 17.10 2.66
C TRP A 159 -0.71 17.99 1.41
N ILE A 160 -1.17 19.26 1.42
CA ILE A 160 -0.85 20.25 0.39
C ILE A 160 0.43 20.97 0.79
N PHE A 161 1.57 20.37 0.44
CA PHE A 161 2.88 20.90 0.78
C PHE A 161 3.21 22.19 0.03
N ILE A 162 3.86 23.12 0.73
CA ILE A 162 4.48 24.30 0.15
C ILE A 162 5.95 23.95 -0.11
N PRO A 163 6.42 23.86 -1.37
CA PRO A 163 7.77 23.37 -1.69
C PRO A 163 8.90 24.16 -1.00
N GLN A 164 8.66 25.43 -0.68
CA GLN A 164 9.62 26.25 0.07
C GLN A 164 9.85 25.71 1.49
N PHE A 165 8.81 25.24 2.19
CA PHE A 165 8.91 24.77 3.57
C PHE A 165 9.00 23.24 3.68
N ASP A 166 8.46 22.53 2.69
CA ASP A 166 8.38 21.07 2.63
C ASP A 166 8.89 20.56 1.26
N PRO A 167 10.19 20.75 0.94
CA PRO A 167 10.78 20.39 -0.36
C PRO A 167 10.73 18.89 -0.67
N ILE A 168 10.43 18.04 0.31
CA ILE A 168 10.18 16.60 0.12
C ILE A 168 9.10 16.33 -0.94
N ILE A 169 8.14 17.24 -1.15
CA ILE A 169 7.13 17.11 -2.21
C ILE A 169 7.75 17.00 -3.60
N ASN A 170 8.89 17.67 -3.82
CA ASN A 170 9.56 17.71 -5.12
C ASN A 170 10.21 16.37 -5.49
N ILE A 171 10.42 15.49 -4.49
CA ILE A 171 11.01 14.17 -4.72
C ILE A 171 9.96 13.04 -4.62
N LEU A 172 8.71 13.36 -4.28
CA LEU A 172 7.60 12.39 -4.20
C LEU A 172 6.56 12.68 -5.29
N PRO A 173 6.91 12.49 -6.58
CA PRO A 173 5.99 12.80 -7.67
C PRO A 173 4.74 11.93 -7.58
N GLN A 174 3.60 12.47 -7.99
CA GLN A 174 2.33 11.74 -7.95
C GLN A 174 2.41 10.41 -8.72
N THR A 175 3.15 10.36 -9.82
CA THR A 175 3.36 9.15 -10.64
C THR A 175 4.01 8.00 -9.86
N PHE A 176 4.88 8.28 -8.88
CA PHE A 176 5.43 7.23 -8.01
C PHE A 176 4.32 6.54 -7.18
N PHE A 177 3.33 7.30 -6.71
CA PHE A 177 2.18 6.73 -6.00
C PHE A 177 1.27 5.92 -6.93
N LEU A 178 1.19 6.27 -8.22
CA LEU A 178 0.53 5.42 -9.22
C LEU A 178 1.25 4.09 -9.39
N HIS A 179 2.58 4.10 -9.53
CA HIS A 179 3.37 2.88 -9.61
C HIS A 179 3.25 2.02 -8.34
N SER A 180 3.19 2.66 -7.17
CA SER A 180 2.92 1.98 -5.89
C SER A 180 1.54 1.33 -5.86
N LEU A 181 0.50 2.02 -6.35
CA LEU A 181 -0.83 1.46 -6.52
C LEU A 181 -0.82 0.23 -7.46
N ILE A 182 -0.12 0.32 -8.58
CA ILE A 182 0.04 -0.80 -9.52
C ILE A 182 0.70 -2.00 -8.83
N LEU A 183 1.75 -1.77 -8.03
CA LEU A 183 2.42 -2.82 -7.28
C LEU A 183 1.48 -3.51 -6.28
N ILE A 184 0.68 -2.73 -5.54
CA ILE A 184 -0.35 -3.26 -4.63
C ILE A 184 -1.34 -4.14 -5.40
N LEU A 185 -1.81 -3.68 -6.57
CA LEU A 185 -2.74 -4.43 -7.42
C LEU A 185 -2.13 -5.75 -7.90
N VAL A 186 -0.86 -5.77 -8.28
CA VAL A 186 -0.14 -6.99 -8.69
C VAL A 186 -0.09 -8.00 -7.53
N VAL A 187 0.26 -7.57 -6.32
CA VAL A 187 0.31 -8.46 -5.14
C VAL A 187 -1.06 -9.09 -4.86
N ILE A 188 -2.13 -8.29 -4.94
CA ILE A 188 -3.51 -8.75 -4.75
C ILE A 188 -3.89 -9.77 -5.84
N LEU A 189 -3.58 -9.50 -7.11
CA LEU A 189 -3.88 -10.41 -8.22
C LEU A 189 -3.16 -11.75 -8.08
N LEU A 190 -1.89 -11.73 -7.65
CA LEU A 190 -1.14 -12.95 -7.35
C LEU A 190 -1.78 -13.73 -6.19
N GLY A 191 -2.25 -13.05 -5.15
CA GLY A 191 -2.99 -13.65 -4.04
C GLY A 191 -4.29 -14.34 -4.48
N SER A 192 -5.10 -13.64 -5.29
CA SER A 192 -6.31 -14.20 -5.90
C SER A 192 -6.02 -15.41 -6.78
N LEU A 193 -4.99 -15.33 -7.63
CA LEU A 193 -4.56 -16.43 -8.48
C LEU A 193 -4.14 -17.66 -7.64
N GLY A 194 -3.42 -17.45 -6.53
CA GLY A 194 -3.08 -18.52 -5.58
C GLY A 194 -4.31 -19.22 -4.99
N LEU A 195 -5.35 -18.46 -4.63
CA LEU A 195 -6.63 -19.02 -4.18
C LEU A 195 -7.31 -19.81 -5.30
N LEU A 196 -7.33 -19.30 -6.52
CA LEU A 196 -7.93 -19.96 -7.68
C LEU A 196 -7.21 -21.28 -8.03
N ILE A 197 -5.87 -21.28 -8.05
CA ILE A 197 -5.08 -22.51 -8.25
C ILE A 197 -5.39 -23.54 -7.16
N SER A 198 -5.61 -23.11 -5.92
CA SER A 198 -5.99 -23.98 -4.81
C SER A 198 -7.38 -24.63 -5.01
N VAL A 199 -8.32 -23.93 -5.67
CA VAL A 199 -9.60 -24.51 -6.11
C VAL A 199 -9.33 -25.62 -7.13
N LEU A 200 -8.52 -25.34 -8.15
CA LEU A 200 -8.28 -26.25 -9.28
C LEU A 200 -7.56 -27.52 -8.83
N ARG A 201 -6.49 -27.41 -8.04
CA ARG A 201 -5.78 -28.58 -7.46
C ARG A 201 -6.67 -29.44 -6.59
N GLY A 202 -7.68 -28.83 -5.97
CA GLY A 202 -8.64 -29.53 -5.13
C GLY A 202 -9.78 -30.23 -5.86
N ARG A 203 -9.93 -30.05 -7.18
CA ARG A 203 -10.91 -30.74 -8.03
C ARG A 203 -10.35 -32.02 -8.68
N PHE A 204 -9.03 -32.19 -8.70
CA PHE A 204 -8.34 -33.32 -9.33
C PHE A 204 -7.74 -34.32 -8.33
N ILE A 205 -8.10 -34.22 -7.04
CA ILE A 205 -7.80 -35.15 -5.94
C ILE A 205 -9.10 -35.40 -5.19
#